data_AF-A0A0F9E2S7-F1
#
_entry.id   AF-A0A0F9E2S7-F1
#
_cell.length_a   1.000
_cell.length_b   1.000
_cell.length_c   1.000
_cell.angle_alpha   90.00
_cell.angle_beta   90.00
_cell.angle_gamma   90.00
#
_symmetry.space_group_name_H-M   'P 1'
#
loop_
_entity.id
_entity.type
_entity.pdbx_description
1 polymer ?
#
loop_
_entity_poly.entity_id
_entity_poly.type
_entity_poly.pdbx_seq_one_letter_code
_entity_poly.pdbx_strand_id
1 'polypeptide(L)'
;MARYTQEERQAWRARRMRSTEEVVAVCASNPAIQPYARIVGSWVWVEFSEKPAKGVLSWLRFEGFHWSQNRQAWQHPCGVMRPRANHDPRRVFGQVPIDYQEADAAMERAQGVA
;
A
#
# COMPACT_ATOMS: atom_id res chain seq x y z
N MET A 1 -21.35 6.36 -18.13
CA MET A 1 -20.71 7.29 -17.18
C MET A 1 -19.22 7.02 -17.13
N ALA A 2 -18.40 7.89 -17.72
CA ALA A 2 -16.95 7.83 -17.54
C ALA A 2 -16.65 8.18 -16.07
N ARG A 3 -16.49 7.15 -15.24
CA ARG A 3 -16.42 7.27 -13.77
C ARG A 3 -15.21 8.08 -13.24
N TYR A 4 -14.25 8.46 -14.08
CA TYR A 4 -13.07 9.22 -13.71
C TYR A 4 -12.57 10.03 -14.91
N THR A 5 -12.12 11.26 -14.67
CA THR A 5 -11.50 12.15 -15.67
C THR A 5 -10.15 11.61 -16.14
N GLN A 6 -9.62 12.15 -17.24
CA GLN A 6 -8.31 11.77 -17.76
C GLN A 6 -7.18 12.09 -16.77
N GLU A 7 -7.27 13.23 -16.09
CA GLU A 7 -6.34 13.64 -15.03
C GLU A 7 -6.37 12.68 -13.84
N GLU A 8 -7.56 12.27 -13.38
CA GLU A 8 -7.70 11.30 -12.29
C GLU A 8 -7.07 9.94 -12.66
N ARG A 9 -7.20 9.51 -13.91
CA ARG A 9 -6.56 8.29 -14.42
C ARG A 9 -5.05 8.43 -14.51
N GLN A 10 -4.55 9.58 -14.94
CA GLN A 10 -3.10 9.87 -14.99
C GLN A 10 -2.51 9.91 -13.59
N ALA A 11 -3.17 10.60 -12.65
CA ALA A 11 -2.77 10.64 -11.25
C ALA A 11 -2.75 9.25 -10.62
N TRP A 12 -3.78 8.43 -10.88
CA TRP A 12 -3.80 7.04 -10.42
C TRP A 12 -2.65 6.20 -10.99
N ARG A 13 -2.33 6.36 -12.28
CA ARG A 13 -1.16 5.69 -12.89
C ARG A 13 0.15 6.17 -12.28
N ALA A 14 0.30 7.47 -12.06
CA ALA A 14 1.49 8.05 -11.45
C ALA A 14 1.74 7.50 -10.04
N ARG A 15 0.69 7.35 -9.21
CA ARG A 15 0.81 6.74 -7.88
C ARG A 15 1.29 5.29 -7.96
N ARG A 16 0.79 4.52 -8.92
CA ARG A 16 1.25 3.15 -9.18
C ARG A 16 2.69 3.05 -9.69
N MET A 17 3.26 4.16 -10.18
CA MET A 17 4.65 4.25 -10.62
C MET A 17 5.63 4.66 -9.53
N ARG A 18 5.16 5.02 -8.32
CA ARG A 18 6.02 5.33 -7.18
C ARG A 18 6.93 4.17 -6.81
N SER A 19 8.11 4.48 -6.28
CA SER A 19 9.06 3.46 -5.83
C SER A 19 8.53 2.70 -4.61
N THR A 20 9.14 1.55 -4.31
CA THR A 20 8.82 0.78 -3.10
C THR A 20 9.04 1.60 -1.84
N GLU A 21 10.12 2.39 -1.79
CA GLU A 21 10.48 3.24 -0.66
C GLU A 21 9.43 4.34 -0.40
N GLU A 22 8.96 5.00 -1.46
CA GLU A 22 7.90 6.02 -1.34
C GLU A 22 6.59 5.40 -0.81
N VAL A 23 6.21 4.24 -1.32
CA VAL A 23 4.98 3.55 -0.91
C VAL A 23 5.10 3.06 0.53
N VAL A 24 6.27 2.58 0.91
CA VAL A 24 6.60 2.21 2.29
C VAL A 24 6.46 3.42 3.22
N ALA A 25 7.04 4.57 2.88
CA ALA A 25 6.93 5.78 3.68
C ALA A 25 5.47 6.26 3.83
N VAL A 26 4.68 6.19 2.75
CA VAL A 26 3.25 6.53 2.76
C VAL A 26 2.42 5.53 3.59
N CYS A 27 2.77 4.24 3.58
CA CYS A 27 2.13 3.27 4.45
C CYS A 27 2.53 3.47 5.91
N ALA A 28 3.78 3.84 6.17
CA ALA A 28 4.31 4.07 7.50
C ALA A 28 3.68 5.29 8.18
N SER A 29 3.34 6.33 7.41
CA SER A 29 2.63 7.52 7.93
C SER A 29 1.15 7.28 8.22
N ASN A 30 0.60 6.12 7.88
CA ASN A 30 -0.80 5.79 8.14
C ASN A 30 -0.89 4.64 9.17
N PRO A 31 -1.21 4.93 10.45
CA PRO A 31 -1.24 3.91 11.51
C PRO A 31 -2.32 2.85 11.29
N ALA A 32 -3.35 3.13 10.49
CA ALA A 32 -4.37 2.15 10.12
C ALA A 32 -3.88 1.13 9.06
N ILE A 33 -2.75 1.40 8.41
CA ILE A 33 -2.18 0.59 7.32
C ILE A 33 -0.88 -0.06 7.75
N GLN A 34 0.01 0.71 8.38
CA GLN A 34 1.35 0.30 8.80
C GLN A 34 1.41 -1.10 9.43
N PRO A 35 0.59 -1.48 10.44
CA PRO A 35 0.68 -2.80 11.07
C PRO A 35 0.31 -3.97 10.14
N TYR A 36 -0.44 -3.67 9.07
CA TYR A 36 -0.93 -4.65 8.09
C TYR A 36 -0.08 -4.68 6.81
N ALA A 37 0.85 -3.74 6.66
CA ALA A 37 1.61 -3.56 5.45
C ALA A 37 2.92 -4.38 5.48
N ARG A 38 3.22 -5.00 4.34
CA ARG A 38 4.31 -5.96 4.15
C ARG A 38 5.01 -5.69 2.82
N ILE A 39 6.33 -5.74 2.82
CA ILE A 39 7.15 -5.74 1.62
C ILE A 39 7.26 -7.18 1.12
N VAL A 40 6.94 -7.41 -0.15
CA VAL A 40 7.00 -8.71 -0.83
C VAL A 40 7.85 -8.53 -2.09
N GLY A 41 9.15 -8.80 -1.97
CA GLY A 41 10.12 -8.55 -3.05
C GLY A 41 10.18 -7.06 -3.41
N SER A 42 9.71 -6.71 -4.62
CA SER A 42 9.65 -5.31 -5.10
C SER A 42 8.27 -4.66 -4.94
N TRP A 43 7.36 -5.26 -4.17
CA TRP A 43 5.99 -4.79 -4.00
C TRP A 43 5.64 -4.55 -2.55
N VAL A 44 4.60 -3.73 -2.33
CA VAL A 44 4.01 -3.52 -1.01
C VAL A 44 2.61 -4.11 -1.01
N TRP A 45 2.34 -4.97 -0.04
CA TRP A 45 1.08 -5.67 0.15
C TRP A 45 0.49 -5.28 1.49
N VAL A 46 -0.83 -5.18 1.58
CA VAL A 46 -1.56 -4.91 2.82
C VAL A 46 -2.62 -5.98 3.01
N GLU A 47 -2.54 -6.69 4.13
CA GLU A 47 -3.44 -7.79 4.47
C GLU A 47 -4.09 -7.51 5.84
N PHE A 48 -5.42 -7.45 5.86
CA PHE A 48 -6.18 -7.22 7.08
C PHE A 48 -6.80 -8.55 7.53
N SER A 49 -6.76 -8.82 8.84
CA SER A 49 -7.45 -9.97 9.44
C SER A 49 -8.96 -9.84 9.38
N GLU A 50 -9.46 -8.60 9.45
CA GLU A 50 -10.88 -8.26 9.40
C GLU A 50 -11.18 -7.25 8.29
N LYS A 51 -12.46 -7.07 7.96
CA LYS A 51 -12.85 -6.12 6.93
C LYS A 51 -12.52 -4.69 7.39
N PRO A 52 -11.62 -3.97 6.69
CA PRO A 52 -11.22 -2.63 7.11
C PRO A 52 -12.36 -1.62 6.87
N ALA A 53 -12.29 -0.50 7.58
CA ALA A 53 -13.23 0.59 7.44
C ALA A 53 -13.27 1.15 6.01
N LYS A 54 -14.40 1.74 5.60
CA LYS A 54 -14.55 2.33 4.26
C LYS A 54 -13.49 3.39 3.96
N GLY A 55 -13.08 4.18 4.96
CA GLY A 55 -12.03 5.19 4.82
C GLY A 55 -10.68 4.59 4.42
N VAL A 56 -10.30 3.47 5.05
CA VAL A 56 -9.07 2.71 4.74
C VAL A 56 -9.12 2.17 3.31
N LEU A 57 -10.25 1.60 2.90
CA LEU A 57 -10.44 1.11 1.53
C LEU A 57 -10.35 2.22 0.48
N SER A 58 -10.91 3.39 0.78
CA SER A 58 -10.81 4.57 -0.09
C SER A 58 -9.37 5.06 -0.19
N TRP A 59 -8.65 5.10 0.93
CA TRP A 59 -7.24 5.48 0.97
C TRP A 59 -6.38 4.52 0.13
N LEU A 60 -6.54 3.20 0.29
CA LEU A 60 -5.80 2.21 -0.49
C LEU A 60 -6.00 2.41 -2.00
N ARG A 61 -7.25 2.60 -2.44
CA ARG A 61 -7.56 2.86 -3.85
C ARG A 61 -6.97 4.17 -4.34
N PHE A 62 -7.02 5.21 -3.49
CA PHE A 62 -6.46 6.52 -3.80
C PHE A 62 -4.94 6.44 -3.98
N GLU A 63 -4.24 5.72 -3.11
CA GLU A 63 -2.79 5.49 -3.17
C GLU A 63 -2.37 4.52 -4.27
N GLY A 64 -3.31 3.94 -5.03
CA GLY A 64 -3.01 3.09 -6.18
C GLY A 64 -2.94 1.60 -5.86
N PHE A 65 -3.28 1.18 -4.64
CA PHE A 65 -3.44 -0.23 -4.32
C PHE A 65 -4.65 -0.82 -5.04
N HIS A 66 -4.55 -2.10 -5.38
CA HIS A 66 -5.68 -2.86 -5.90
C HIS A 66 -5.89 -4.14 -5.12
N TRP A 67 -7.16 -4.53 -4.99
CA TRP A 67 -7.53 -5.79 -4.36
C TRP A 67 -7.18 -6.97 -5.28
N SER A 68 -6.54 -7.99 -4.71
CA SER A 68 -6.29 -9.26 -5.38
C SER A 68 -7.13 -10.36 -4.74
N GLN A 69 -8.21 -10.77 -5.41
CA GLN A 69 -9.10 -11.82 -4.89
C GLN A 69 -8.37 -13.14 -4.64
N ASN A 70 -7.43 -13.51 -5.51
CA ASN A 70 -6.69 -14.79 -5.39
C ASN A 70 -5.69 -14.80 -4.24
N ARG A 71 -5.24 -13.63 -3.78
CA ARG A 71 -4.25 -13.50 -2.72
C ARG A 71 -4.85 -12.95 -1.43
N GLN A 72 -6.13 -12.56 -1.47
CA GLN A 72 -6.87 -11.90 -0.40
C GLN A 72 -6.09 -10.72 0.23
N ALA A 73 -5.38 -9.98 -0.60
CA ALA A 73 -4.54 -8.86 -0.17
C ALA A 73 -4.67 -7.66 -1.12
N TRP A 74 -4.45 -6.47 -0.58
CA TRP A 74 -4.24 -5.25 -1.35
C TRP A 74 -2.80 -5.18 -1.81
N GLN A 75 -2.56 -4.87 -3.08
CA GLN A 75 -1.22 -4.90 -3.66
C GLN A 75 -0.92 -3.57 -4.36
N HIS A 76 0.30 -3.09 -4.17
CA HIS A 76 0.85 -1.95 -4.90
C HIS A 76 2.04 -2.38 -5.75
N PRO A 77 2.02 -2.13 -7.07
CA PRO A 77 3.07 -2.57 -7.99
C PRO A 77 4.39 -1.81 -7.84
N CYS A 78 4.41 -0.68 -7.15
CA CYS A 78 5.61 0.11 -6.85
C CYS A 78 6.49 0.38 -8.08
N GLY A 79 5.87 0.74 -9.21
CA GLY A 79 6.56 0.93 -10.50
C GLY A 79 6.96 -0.36 -11.23
N VAL A 80 6.99 -1.50 -10.53
CA VAL A 80 7.35 -2.81 -11.07
C VAL A 80 6.08 -3.57 -11.47
N MET A 81 5.53 -3.22 -12.64
CA MET A 81 4.40 -3.94 -13.20
C MET A 81 4.89 -5.26 -13.82
N ARG A 82 4.56 -6.40 -13.18
CA ARG A 82 4.86 -7.73 -13.72
C ARG A 82 3.59 -8.43 -14.19
N PRO A 83 3.68 -9.27 -15.23
CA PRO A 83 2.59 -10.16 -15.60
C PRO A 83 2.27 -11.10 -14.44
N ARG A 84 1.03 -11.59 -14.43
CA ARG A 84 0.51 -12.46 -13.37
C ARG A 84 1.39 -13.72 -13.26
N ALA A 85 2.01 -13.91 -12.10
CA ALA A 85 2.71 -15.15 -11.77
C ALA A 85 1.71 -16.24 -11.35
N ASN A 86 1.96 -17.49 -11.76
CA ASN A 86 1.17 -18.65 -11.31
C ASN A 86 1.45 -19.00 -9.84
N HIS A 87 2.63 -18.69 -9.33
CA HIS A 87 3.00 -18.90 -7.93
C HIS A 87 2.72 -17.66 -7.08
N ASP A 88 2.61 -17.84 -5.75
CA ASP A 88 2.48 -16.74 -4.81
C ASP A 88 3.86 -16.13 -4.52
N PRO A 89 4.12 -14.86 -4.86
CA PRO A 89 5.40 -14.20 -4.60
C PRO A 89 5.82 -14.25 -3.13
N ARG A 90 4.86 -14.30 -2.19
CA ARG A 90 5.16 -14.44 -0.74
C ARG A 90 5.90 -15.74 -0.43
N ARG A 91 5.68 -16.81 -1.22
CA ARG A 91 6.36 -18.10 -1.04
C ARG A 91 7.79 -18.10 -1.60
N VAL A 92 8.09 -17.19 -2.52
CA VAL A 92 9.38 -17.11 -3.21
C VAL A 92 10.29 -16.07 -2.56
N PHE A 93 9.75 -14.88 -2.29
CA PHE A 93 10.50 -13.73 -1.77
C PHE A 93 10.30 -13.51 -0.26
N GLY A 94 9.36 -14.21 0.36
CA GLY A 94 8.95 -13.96 1.75
C GLY A 94 8.09 -12.71 1.89
N GLN A 95 7.88 -12.30 3.14
CA GLN A 95 7.14 -11.10 3.51
C GLN A 95 7.83 -10.43 4.71
N VAL A 96 8.17 -9.15 4.55
CA VAL A 96 8.84 -8.37 5.60
C VAL A 96 7.86 -7.30 6.09
N PRO A 97 7.54 -7.22 7.40
CA PRO A 97 6.75 -6.11 7.94
C PRO A 97 7.43 -4.78 7.66
N ILE A 98 6.61 -3.76 7.36
CA ILE A 98 7.10 -2.39 7.26
C ILE A 98 7.41 -1.92 8.67
N ASP A 99 8.65 -2.12 9.10
CA ASP A 99 9.09 -1.75 10.44
C ASP A 99 9.43 -0.26 10.46
N TYR A 100 8.61 0.54 11.13
CA TYR A 100 8.94 1.93 11.46
C TYR A 100 8.41 2.26 12.86
N GLN A 101 9.22 1.93 13.87
CA GLN A 101 9.11 2.53 15.20
C GLN A 101 9.34 4.06 15.17
N GLU A 102 9.82 4.64 14.07
CA GLU A 102 10.09 6.09 13.95
C GLU A 102 8.95 6.93 13.34
N ALA A 103 8.00 6.34 12.61
CA ALA A 103 6.94 7.11 11.96
C ALA A 103 5.88 7.62 12.97
N ASP A 104 5.58 6.81 13.98
CA ASP A 104 4.69 7.16 15.08
C ASP A 104 5.33 8.25 15.97
N ALA A 105 6.59 8.05 16.38
CA ALA A 105 7.36 9.05 17.13
C ALA A 105 7.61 10.36 16.35
N ALA A 106 7.61 10.33 15.01
CA ALA A 106 7.67 11.53 14.18
C ALA A 106 6.32 12.23 14.08
N MET A 107 5.21 11.48 14.02
CA MET A 107 3.85 12.04 14.08
C MET A 107 3.53 12.64 15.45
N GLU A 108 3.85 11.95 16.55
CA GLU A 108 3.68 12.48 17.91
C GLU A 108 4.51 13.76 18.13
N ARG A 109 5.76 13.78 17.65
CA ARG A 109 6.60 14.99 17.67
C ARG A 109 6.07 16.12 16.79
N ALA A 110 5.45 15.80 15.65
CA ALA A 110 4.86 16.78 14.75
C ALA A 110 3.48 17.29 15.22
N GLN A 111 2.77 16.55 16.05
CA GLN A 111 1.43 16.89 16.53
C GLN A 111 1.40 17.71 17.83
N GLY A 112 2.54 17.97 18.47
CA GLY A 112 2.71 19.07 19.43
C GLY A 112 1.59 19.23 20.46
N VAL A 113 1.18 18.15 21.14
CA VAL A 113 0.33 18.27 22.33
C VAL A 113 1.23 18.28 23.57
N ALA A 114 1.51 19.50 24.02
CA ALA A 114 1.97 19.81 25.36
C ALA A 114 0.82 20.53 26.09
#